data_AF-A0A1H4PY46-F1
#
_entry.id   AF-A0A1H4PY46-F1
#
_cell.length_a   1.000
_cell.length_b   1.000
_cell.length_c   1.000
_cell.angle_alpha   90.00
_cell.angle_beta   90.00
_cell.angle_gamma   90.00
#
_symmetry.space_group_name_H-M   'P 1'
#
loop_
_entity.id
_entity.type
_entity.pdbx_description
1 polymer ?
#
loop_
_entity_poly.entity_id
_entity_poly.type
_entity_poly.pdbx_seq_one_letter_code
_entity_poly.pdbx_strand_id
1 'polypeptide(L)'
;MATLSLPRFLTLDGVIQAPGGPEEDPGDGFQHGGWSVPFGDEDFGRRITELFARPTAFRLTDARTTAAGVALHTYELAGRPTYGSH
;
A
#
# COMPACT_ATOMS: atom_id res chain seq x y z
N MET A 1 17.73 11.36 -13.03
CA MET A 1 16.85 10.17 -13.03
C MET A 1 15.89 10.31 -11.86
N ALA A 2 14.58 10.14 -12.06
CA ALA A 2 13.61 10.16 -10.97
C ALA A 2 13.35 8.73 -10.47
N THR A 3 13.21 8.54 -9.17
CA THR A 3 12.92 7.24 -8.55
C THR A 3 11.42 7.12 -8.27
N LEU A 4 10.81 6.02 -8.69
CA LEU A 4 9.44 5.63 -8.32
C LEU A 4 9.51 4.71 -7.10
N SER A 5 8.84 5.10 -6.01
CA SER A 5 8.67 4.27 -4.81
C SER A 5 7.19 3.91 -4.67
N LEU A 6 6.88 2.61 -4.59
CA LEU A 6 5.52 2.09 -4.39
C LEU A 6 5.48 1.25 -3.10
N PRO A 7 5.23 1.87 -1.94
CA PRO A 7 5.08 1.15 -0.69
C PRO A 7 3.82 0.29 -0.73
N ARG A 8 3.95 -0.99 -0.36
CA ARG A 8 2.83 -1.93 -0.27
C ARG A 8 2.96 -2.74 0.99
N PHE A 9 1.82 -3.00 1.62
CA PHE A 9 1.66 -4.00 2.65
C PHE A 9 1.06 -5.24 1.99
N LEU A 10 1.67 -6.40 2.23
CA LEU A 10 1.31 -7.66 1.60
C LEU A 10 1.35 -8.75 2.67
N THR A 11 0.25 -9.47 2.83
CA THR A 11 0.19 -10.66 3.69
C THR A 11 0.76 -11.89 2.97
N LEU A 12 1.12 -12.93 3.74
CA LEU A 12 1.71 -14.16 3.20
C LEU A 12 0.79 -14.92 2.23
N ASP A 13 -0.52 -14.80 2.42
CA ASP A 13 -1.55 -15.35 1.55
C ASP A 13 -1.86 -14.46 0.32
N GLY A 14 -1.15 -13.36 0.16
CA GLY A 14 -1.15 -12.57 -1.08
C GLY A 14 -2.11 -11.38 -1.10
N VAL A 15 -2.67 -10.98 0.05
CA VAL A 15 -3.60 -9.84 0.14
C VAL A 15 -2.82 -8.52 0.27
N ILE A 16 -3.18 -7.53 -0.55
CA ILE A 16 -2.68 -6.15 -0.45
C ILE A 16 -3.78 -5.31 0.19
N GLN A 17 -3.55 -4.81 1.41
CA GLN A 17 -4.54 -4.08 2.21
C GLN A 17 -3.84 -3.18 3.25
N ALA A 18 -4.52 -2.15 3.77
CA ALA A 18 -3.98 -1.24 4.77
C ALA A 18 -3.80 -1.94 6.14
N PRO A 19 -2.63 -1.87 6.78
CA PRO A 19 -2.30 -2.88 7.80
C PRO A 19 -2.64 -2.46 9.24
N GLY A 20 -3.22 -1.27 9.46
CA GLY A 20 -3.19 -0.56 10.73
C GLY A 20 -4.48 -0.67 11.54
N GLY A 21 -5.62 -0.46 10.90
CA GLY A 21 -6.92 -0.44 11.55
C GLY A 21 -7.60 -1.81 11.53
N PRO A 22 -8.24 -2.25 12.63
CA PRO A 22 -9.00 -3.50 12.66
C PRO A 22 -10.19 -3.51 11.69
N GLU A 23 -10.70 -2.32 11.35
CA GLU A 23 -11.84 -2.11 10.45
C GLU A 23 -11.41 -1.50 9.09
N GLU A 24 -10.12 -1.57 8.73
CA GLU A 24 -9.67 -1.15 7.39
C GLU A 24 -10.12 -2.19 6.36
N ASP A 25 -10.96 -1.75 5.41
CA ASP A 25 -11.47 -2.53 4.27
C ASP A 25 -12.20 -3.85 4.64
N PRO A 26 -13.29 -3.81 5.42
CA PRO A 26 -14.00 -5.02 5.87
C PRO A 26 -14.81 -5.70 4.75
N GLY A 27 -14.95 -5.05 3.59
CA GLY A 27 -15.87 -5.46 2.52
C GLY A 27 -15.47 -6.73 1.77
N ASP A 28 -14.17 -7.05 1.75
CA ASP A 28 -13.63 -8.06 0.83
C ASP A 28 -13.28 -9.39 1.53
N GLY A 29 -13.67 -9.55 2.79
CA GLY A 29 -13.51 -10.80 3.54
C GLY A 29 -12.10 -11.03 4.12
N PHE A 30 -11.24 -10.01 4.12
CA PHE A 30 -9.95 -10.05 4.80
C PHE A 30 -10.14 -10.07 6.33
N GLN A 31 -9.70 -11.13 7.00
CA GLN A 31 -9.98 -11.37 8.43
C GLN A 31 -8.91 -10.83 9.38
N HIS A 32 -7.85 -10.22 8.84
CA HIS A 32 -6.66 -9.83 9.60
C HIS A 32 -6.50 -8.32 9.70
N GLY A 33 -7.60 -7.56 9.82
CA GLY A 33 -7.54 -6.11 10.06
C GLY A 33 -6.60 -5.78 11.24
N GLY A 34 -5.80 -4.72 11.09
CA GLY A 34 -4.85 -4.29 12.11
C GLY A 34 -3.66 -5.23 12.35
N TRP A 35 -3.38 -6.15 11.43
CA TRP A 35 -2.34 -7.16 11.60
C TRP A 35 -0.93 -6.61 11.85
N SER A 36 -0.62 -5.37 11.44
CA SER A 36 0.72 -4.80 11.72
C SER A 36 0.88 -4.26 13.13
N VAL A 37 -0.22 -3.93 13.82
CA VAL A 37 -0.18 -3.26 15.14
C VAL A 37 0.64 -4.04 16.18
N PRO A 38 0.50 -5.38 16.31
CA PRO A 38 1.31 -6.15 17.28
C PRO A 38 2.81 -6.17 16.98
N PHE A 39 3.23 -5.79 15.76
CA PHE A 39 4.62 -5.83 15.30
C PHE A 39 5.23 -4.44 15.12
N GLY A 40 4.46 -3.38 15.37
CA GLY A 40 4.94 -2.01 15.26
C GLY A 40 5.93 -1.67 16.36
N ASP A 41 7.09 -1.15 15.97
CA ASP A 41 8.09 -0.57 16.85
C ASP A 41 8.52 0.83 16.36
N GLU A 42 9.42 1.48 17.10
CA GLU A 42 9.91 2.82 16.75
C GLU A 42 10.61 2.84 15.37
N ASP A 43 11.35 1.78 15.07
CA ASP A 43 12.05 1.63 13.80
C ASP A 43 11.08 1.49 12.63
N PHE A 44 10.02 0.70 12.78
CA PHE A 44 8.93 0.57 11.82
C PHE A 44 8.27 1.94 11.57
N GLY A 45 7.89 2.65 12.62
CA GLY A 45 7.29 3.98 12.51
C GLY A 45 8.18 4.99 11.78
N ARG A 46 9.47 5.00 12.10
CA ARG A 46 10.46 5.85 11.41
C ARG A 46 10.55 5.51 9.91
N ARG A 47 10.65 4.23 9.57
CA ARG A 47 10.75 3.77 8.17
C ARG A 47 9.50 4.11 7.35
N ILE A 48 8.31 3.90 7.91
CA ILE A 48 7.06 4.27 7.25
C ILE A 48 7.02 5.78 7.01
N THR A 49 7.38 6.58 8.01
CA THR A 49 7.43 8.05 7.86
C THR A 49 8.37 8.49 6.74
N GLU A 50 9.59 7.94 6.68
CA GLU A 50 10.57 8.23 5.61
C GLU A 50 10.04 7.81 4.23
N LEU A 51 9.39 6.66 4.15
CA LEU A 51 8.85 6.09 2.92
C LEU A 51 7.73 6.96 2.31
N PHE A 52 6.93 7.61 3.16
CA PHE A 52 5.84 8.49 2.74
C PHE A 52 6.21 10.00 2.75
N ALA A 53 7.42 10.37 3.15
CA ALA A 53 7.84 11.77 3.31
C ALA A 53 7.87 12.59 1.99
N ARG A 54 7.95 11.93 0.83
CA ARG A 54 7.93 12.60 -0.48
C ARG A 54 6.60 12.34 -1.19
N PRO A 55 5.64 13.28 -1.08
CA PRO A 55 4.34 13.09 -1.69
C PRO A 55 4.43 13.18 -3.21
N THR A 56 4.17 12.07 -3.89
CA THR A 56 3.91 12.02 -5.34
C THR A 56 2.76 11.05 -5.56
N ALA A 57 1.75 11.48 -6.30
CA ALA A 57 0.61 10.64 -6.65
C ALA A 57 0.86 9.89 -7.95
N PHE A 58 0.42 8.64 -7.99
CA PHE A 58 0.37 7.82 -9.18
C PHE A 58 -1.06 7.30 -9.35
N ARG A 59 -1.53 7.27 -10.60
CA ARG A 59 -2.83 6.67 -10.93
C ARG A 59 -2.59 5.32 -11.57
N LEU A 60 -3.20 4.28 -11.03
CA LEU A 60 -3.23 2.95 -11.63
C LEU A 60 -4.06 3.01 -12.93
N THR A 61 -3.48 2.57 -14.04
CA THR A 61 -4.12 2.59 -15.36
C THR A 61 -4.45 1.19 -15.86
N ASP A 62 -3.72 0.17 -15.42
CA ASP A 62 -3.93 -1.23 -15.74
C ASP A 62 -3.38 -2.14 -14.64
N ALA A 63 -4.05 -3.26 -14.38
CA ALA A 63 -3.59 -4.28 -13.46
C ALA A 63 -3.97 -5.66 -13.99
N ARG A 64 -2.99 -6.56 -14.08
CA ARG A 64 -3.22 -7.94 -14.51
C ARG A 64 -2.29 -8.91 -13.81
N THR A 65 -2.77 -10.13 -13.63
CA THR A 65 -1.99 -11.25 -13.10
C THR A 65 -1.77 -12.28 -14.20
N THR A 66 -0.53 -12.74 -14.36
CA THR A 66 -0.22 -13.82 -15.31
C THR A 66 -0.61 -15.18 -14.70
N ALA A 67 -0.77 -16.21 -15.55
CA ALA A 67 -1.01 -17.58 -15.07
C ALA A 67 0.12 -18.12 -14.16
N ALA A 68 1.32 -17.53 -14.24
CA ALA A 68 2.45 -17.85 -13.38
C ALA A 68 2.45 -17.07 -12.04
N GLY A 69 1.40 -16.30 -11.74
CA GLY A 69 1.27 -15.54 -10.50
C GLY A 69 2.00 -14.19 -10.48
N VAL A 70 2.47 -13.69 -11.62
CA VAL A 70 3.13 -12.37 -11.68
C VAL A 70 2.08 -11.26 -11.78
N ALA A 71 2.06 -10.35 -10.81
CA ALA A 71 1.21 -9.17 -10.83
C ALA A 71 1.91 -8.00 -11.54
N LEU A 72 1.30 -7.53 -12.64
CA LEU A 72 1.76 -6.41 -13.45
C LEU A 72 0.82 -5.23 -13.22
N HIS A 73 1.37 -4.09 -12.80
CA HIS A 73 0.63 -2.86 -12.56
C HIS A 73 1.24 -1.74 -13.42
N THR A 74 0.40 -1.02 -14.15
CA THR A 74 0.81 0.13 -14.95
C THR A 74 0.30 1.40 -14.29
N TYR A 75 1.18 2.39 -14.13
CA TYR A 75 0.87 3.65 -13.48
C TYR A 75 1.23 4.83 -14.37
N GLU A 76 0.51 5.93 -14.21
CA GLU A 76 0.92 7.24 -14.68
C GLU A 76 1.20 8.19 -13.50
N LEU A 77 2.04 9.20 -13.74
CA LEU A 77 2.30 10.25 -12.76
C LEU A 77 1.07 11.16 -12.65
N ALA A 78 0.49 11.23 -11.45
CA ALA A 78 -0.68 12.07 -11.16
C ALA A 78 -0.32 13.39 -10.44
N GLY A 79 0.96 13.66 -10.20
CA GLY A 79 1.44 14.92 -9.62
C GLY A 79 1.34 14.96 -8.10
N ARG A 80 0.70 16.01 -7.54
CA ARG A 80 0.53 16.13 -6.08
C ARG A 80 -0.66 15.27 -5.61
N PRO A 81 -0.53 14.53 -4.50
CA PRO A 81 -1.65 13.81 -3.93
C PRO A 81 -2.75 14.77 -3.49
N THR A 82 -4.00 14.33 -3.70
CA THR A 82 -5.18 14.92 -3.09
C THR A 82 -5.57 14.00 -1.93
N TYR A 83 -5.76 14.59 -0.75
CA TYR A 83 -6.16 13.86 0.44
C TYR A 83 -7.64 14.15 0.70
N GLY A 84 -8.41 13.11 0.98
CA GLY A 84 -9.78 13.28 1.48
C GLY A 84 -9.77 13.91 2.87
N SER A 85 -10.82 14.65 3.21
CA SER A 85 -11.13 14.97 4.60
C SER A 85 -11.85 13.75 5.19
N HIS A 86 -11.18 13.04 6.10
CA HIS A 86 -11.80 12.03 6.95
C HIS A 86 -12.58 12.69 8.09
#